data_AF-A0A061NJZ8-F1
#
_entry.id   AF-A0A061NJZ8-F1
#
_cell.length_a   1.000
_cell.length_b   1.000
_cell.length_c   1.000
_cell.angle_alpha   90.00
_cell.angle_beta   90.00
_cell.angle_gamma   90.00
#
_symmetry.space_group_name_H-M   'P 1'
#
loop_
_entity.id
_entity.type
_entity.pdbx_description
1 polymer ?
#
loop_
_entity_poly.entity_id
_entity_poly.type
_entity_poly.pdbx_seq_one_letter_code
_entity_poly.pdbx_strand_id
1 'polypeptide(L)'
;MAFIAEVKQFFDGTIVLAGCISSGREVLAAEVLGADLAYMGTRFIATEEAMAQPEYKRMLVEASTDDILYTDAISGVNANFLIPSMQAAGLTRKTYNPLGKSM
;
A
#
# COMPACT_ATOMS: atom_id res chain seq x y z
N MET A 1 -16.11 -1.37 8.63
CA MET A 1 -16.81 -2.51 9.25
C MET A 1 -18.11 -2.87 8.54
N ALA A 2 -18.93 -1.90 8.10
CA ALA A 2 -20.21 -2.18 7.43
C ALA A 2 -20.09 -3.08 6.20
N PHE A 3 -19.07 -2.86 5.35
CA PHE A 3 -18.97 -3.58 4.09
C PHE A 3 -18.72 -5.09 4.23
N ILE A 4 -17.85 -5.53 5.16
CA ILE A 4 -17.62 -6.97 5.37
C ILE A 4 -18.91 -7.65 5.85
N ALA A 5 -19.62 -7.02 6.79
CA ALA A 5 -20.88 -7.55 7.30
C ALA A 5 -21.94 -7.67 6.21
N GLU A 6 -21.98 -6.73 5.26
CA GLU A 6 -22.90 -6.75 4.11
C GLU A 6 -22.54 -7.86 3.11
N VAL A 7 -21.26 -8.01 2.75
CA VAL A 7 -20.79 -9.06 1.83
C VAL A 7 -21.13 -10.46 2.35
N LYS A 8 -20.98 -10.69 3.66
CA LYS A 8 -21.32 -11.99 4.27
C LYS A 8 -22.80 -12.36 4.22
N GLN A 9 -23.70 -11.42 3.91
CA GLN A 9 -25.12 -11.74 3.75
C GLN A 9 -25.43 -12.48 2.45
N PHE A 10 -24.56 -12.36 1.44
CA PHE A 10 -24.80 -12.92 0.11
C PHE A 10 -23.60 -13.68 -0.49
N PHE A 11 -22.43 -13.64 0.14
CA PHE A 11 -21.23 -14.31 -0.32
C PHE A 11 -20.73 -15.33 0.71
N ASP A 12 -20.77 -16.61 0.31
CA ASP A 12 -20.33 -17.74 1.13
C ASP A 12 -18.85 -18.13 0.92
N GLY A 13 -18.13 -17.38 0.08
CA GLY A 13 -16.72 -17.66 -0.20
C GLY A 13 -15.77 -17.01 0.81
N THR A 14 -14.47 -17.29 0.62
CA THR A 14 -13.41 -16.73 1.47
C THR A 14 -13.26 -15.22 1.27
N ILE A 15 -13.31 -14.47 2.36
CA ILE A 15 -13.11 -13.03 2.40
C ILE A 15 -11.70 -12.73 2.92
N VAL A 16 -10.93 -12.02 2.11
CA VAL A 16 -9.58 -11.58 2.47
C VAL A 16 -9.55 -10.06 2.60
N LEU A 17 -9.24 -9.55 3.79
CA LEU A 17 -9.11 -8.11 4.01
C LEU A 17 -7.67 -7.66 3.71
N ALA A 18 -7.52 -6.62 2.91
CA ALA A 18 -6.24 -6.08 2.49
C ALA A 18 -6.11 -4.59 2.78
N GLY A 19 -4.87 -4.09 2.75
CA GLY A 19 -4.56 -2.66 2.83
C GLY A 19 -4.26 -2.18 4.25
N CYS A 20 -3.13 -1.46 4.39
CA CYS A 20 -2.66 -0.92 5.68
C CYS A 20 -2.53 -1.96 6.81
N ILE A 21 -2.21 -3.23 6.47
CA ILE A 21 -1.90 -4.31 7.42
C ILE A 21 -0.40 -4.59 7.38
N SER A 22 0.21 -4.60 8.56
CA SER A 22 1.66 -4.64 8.81
C SER A 22 2.01 -5.27 10.17
N SER A 23 1.03 -5.52 11.05
CA SER A 23 1.24 -6.16 12.36
C SER A 23 0.20 -7.22 12.68
N GLY A 24 0.53 -8.14 13.60
CA GLY A 24 -0.41 -9.17 14.06
C GLY A 24 -1.69 -8.60 14.71
N ARG A 25 -1.64 -7.38 15.27
CA ARG A 25 -2.83 -6.71 15.81
C ARG A 25 -3.83 -6.32 14.72
N GLU A 26 -3.33 -5.90 13.56
CA GLU A 26 -4.17 -5.57 12.41
C GLU A 26 -4.72 -6.83 11.73
N VAL A 27 -3.95 -7.92 11.71
CA VAL A 27 -4.45 -9.24 11.28
C VAL A 27 -5.60 -9.69 12.18
N LEU A 28 -5.42 -9.66 13.50
CA LEU A 28 -6.48 -9.99 14.45
C LEU A 28 -7.69 -9.06 14.27
N ALA A 29 -7.47 -7.77 14.04
CA ALA A 29 -8.56 -6.84 13.77
C ALA A 29 -9.36 -7.29 12.54
N ALA A 30 -8.71 -7.67 11.44
CA ALA A 30 -9.36 -8.16 10.23
C ALA A 30 -10.26 -9.38 10.49
N GLU A 31 -9.76 -10.36 11.26
CA GLU A 31 -10.52 -11.55 11.66
C GLU A 31 -11.74 -11.17 12.52
N VAL A 32 -11.56 -10.27 13.49
CA VAL A 32 -12.66 -9.74 14.32
C VAL A 32 -13.71 -9.02 13.47
N LEU A 33 -13.32 -8.40 12.34
CA LEU A 33 -14.27 -7.75 11.42
C LEU A 33 -15.07 -8.77 10.59
N GLY A 34 -14.71 -10.05 10.66
CA GLY A 34 -15.37 -11.14 9.97
C GLY A 34 -14.71 -11.56 8.66
N ALA A 35 -13.52 -11.06 8.33
CA ALA A 35 -12.70 -11.63 7.26
C ALA A 35 -12.08 -12.97 7.70
N ASP A 36 -11.83 -13.86 6.75
CA ASP A 36 -11.21 -15.16 7.02
C ASP A 36 -9.67 -15.05 7.04
N LEU A 37 -9.13 -14.11 6.26
CA LEU A 37 -7.70 -13.90 6.10
C LEU A 37 -7.37 -12.41 6.00
N ALA A 38 -6.14 -12.07 6.35
CA ALA A 38 -5.54 -10.78 6.07
C ALA A 38 -4.52 -10.90 4.93
N TYR A 39 -4.48 -9.92 4.04
CA TYR A 39 -3.50 -9.80 2.96
C TYR A 39 -2.59 -8.60 3.18
N MET A 40 -1.29 -8.88 3.30
CA MET A 40 -0.25 -7.87 3.47
C MET A 40 0.58 -7.75 2.19
N GLY A 41 0.79 -6.51 1.75
CA GLY A 41 1.59 -6.19 0.57
C GLY A 41 2.93 -5.58 0.95
N THR A 42 3.00 -4.24 0.90
CA THR A 42 4.23 -3.42 1.06
C THR A 42 5.15 -3.84 2.21
N ARG A 43 4.59 -4.31 3.33
CA ARG A 43 5.36 -4.80 4.49
C ARG A 43 6.38 -5.88 4.11
N PHE A 44 6.04 -6.76 3.18
CA PHE A 44 6.92 -7.86 2.77
C PHE A 44 8.08 -7.42 1.87
N ILE A 45 8.03 -6.24 1.27
CA ILE A 45 9.12 -5.76 0.41
C ILE A 45 10.40 -5.51 1.24
N ALA A 46 10.25 -5.11 2.50
CA ALA A 46 11.35 -4.76 3.40
C ALA A 46 11.94 -5.96 4.16
N THR A 47 11.50 -7.19 3.92
CA THR A 47 12.07 -8.38 4.61
C THR A 47 13.42 -8.77 4.02
N GLU A 48 14.16 -9.64 4.71
CA GLU A 48 15.49 -10.09 4.27
C GLU A 48 15.42 -10.87 2.96
N GLU A 49 14.41 -11.73 2.79
CA GLU A 49 14.22 -12.65 1.67
C GLU A 49 13.73 -11.98 0.38
N ALA A 50 13.14 -10.78 0.48
CA ALA A 50 12.64 -10.06 -0.68
C ALA A 50 13.80 -9.66 -1.61
N MET A 51 13.65 -9.86 -2.93
CA MET A 51 14.68 -9.48 -3.92
C MET A 51 14.65 -7.98 -4.29
N ALA A 52 14.25 -7.12 -3.36
CA ALA A 52 14.27 -5.67 -3.54
C ALA A 52 15.68 -5.10 -3.26
N GLN A 53 16.04 -4.01 -3.95
CA GLN A 53 17.33 -3.34 -3.73
C GLN A 53 17.46 -2.87 -2.27
N PRO A 54 18.63 -3.03 -1.63
CA PRO A 54 18.82 -2.64 -0.23
C PRO A 54 18.43 -1.19 0.07
N GLU A 55 18.72 -0.28 -0.86
CA GLU A 55 18.40 1.15 -0.76
C GLU A 55 16.88 1.36 -0.77
N TYR A 56 16.14 0.60 -1.59
CA TYR A 56 14.69 0.68 -1.62
C TYR A 56 14.04 0.08 -0.37
N LYS A 57 14.57 -1.03 0.16
CA LYS A 57 14.13 -1.58 1.44
C LYS A 57 14.31 -0.58 2.58
N ARG A 58 15.48 0.08 2.64
CA ARG A 58 15.76 1.14 3.62
C ARG A 58 14.79 2.31 3.47
N MET A 59 14.57 2.76 2.23
CA MET A 59 13.61 3.84 1.93
C MET A 59 12.20 3.51 2.42
N LEU A 60 11.73 2.27 2.26
CA LEU A 60 10.43 1.84 2.76
C LEU A 60 10.32 1.89 4.29
N VAL A 61 11.42 1.62 5.01
CA VAL A 61 11.45 1.64 6.48
C VAL A 61 11.55 3.07 7.01
N GLU A 62 12.25 3.95 6.31
CA GLU A 62 12.47 5.34 6.71
C GLU A 62 11.31 6.27 6.32
N ALA A 63 10.52 5.90 5.31
CA ALA A 63 9.39 6.69 4.83
C ALA A 63 8.23 6.80 5.85
N SER A 64 7.58 7.95 5.82
CA SER A 64 6.36 8.26 6.56
C SER A 64 5.15 8.35 5.63
N THR A 65 3.94 8.56 6.18
CA THR A 65 2.74 8.77 5.36
C THR A 65 2.82 10.02 4.50
N ASP A 66 3.58 11.03 4.92
CA ASP A 66 3.77 12.29 4.17
C ASP A 66 4.65 12.09 2.93
N ASP A 67 5.38 10.96 2.86
CA ASP A 67 6.23 10.59 1.74
C ASP A 67 5.50 9.80 0.65
N ILE A 68 4.19 9.56 0.81
CA ILE A 68 3.36 8.83 -0.15
C ILE A 68 2.58 9.82 -1.03
N LEU A 69 2.74 9.68 -2.35
CA LEU A 69 1.98 10.44 -3.33
C LEU A 69 1.07 9.52 -4.14
N TYR A 70 -0.21 9.85 -4.19
CA TYR A 70 -1.15 9.25 -5.11
C TYR A 70 -1.13 10.01 -6.45
N THR A 71 -0.71 9.36 -7.53
CA THR A 71 -0.56 10.00 -8.84
C THR A 71 -0.59 8.99 -9.99
N ASP A 72 -0.97 9.45 -11.17
CA ASP A 72 -0.90 8.75 -12.46
C ASP A 72 0.38 9.07 -13.25
N ALA A 73 1.25 9.97 -12.76
CA ALA A 73 2.38 10.51 -13.51
C ALA A 73 3.47 9.49 -13.92
N ILE A 74 3.41 8.26 -13.38
CA ILE A 74 4.39 7.20 -13.67
C ILE A 74 3.95 6.30 -14.82
N SER A 75 2.73 5.78 -14.75
CA SER A 75 2.22 4.76 -15.68
C SER A 75 0.95 5.16 -16.42
N GLY A 76 0.42 6.37 -16.15
CA GLY A 76 -0.91 6.81 -16.59
C GLY A 76 -2.07 6.24 -15.76
N VAL A 77 -1.78 5.40 -14.76
CA VAL A 77 -2.77 4.83 -13.83
C VAL A 77 -2.46 5.33 -12.42
N ASN A 78 -3.48 5.82 -11.73
CA ASN A 78 -3.31 6.30 -10.37
C ASN A 78 -2.84 5.19 -9.42
N ALA A 79 -1.69 5.41 -8.77
CA ALA A 79 -1.15 4.54 -7.75
C ALA A 79 -0.41 5.33 -6.67
N ASN A 80 -0.15 4.68 -5.55
CA ASN A 80 0.64 5.24 -4.45
C ASN A 80 2.12 4.98 -4.71
N PHE A 81 2.91 6.04 -4.75
CA PHE A 81 4.36 5.99 -4.92
C PHE A 81 5.06 6.68 -3.76
N LEU A 82 6.26 6.20 -3.43
CA LEU A 82 7.15 6.92 -2.53
C LEU A 82 7.75 8.12 -3.27
N ILE A 83 7.53 9.33 -2.76
CA ILE A 83 8.18 10.54 -3.24
C ILE A 83 9.72 10.37 -3.35
N PRO A 84 10.44 9.82 -2.36
CA PRO A 84 11.88 9.61 -2.49
C PRO A 84 12.26 8.61 -3.60
N SER A 85 11.43 7.61 -3.92
CA SER A 85 11.73 6.68 -5.02
C SER A 85 11.55 7.36 -6.38
N MET A 86 10.54 8.21 -6.51
CA MET A 86 10.34 9.03 -7.70
C MET A 86 11.51 10.00 -7.92
N GLN A 87 11.99 10.65 -6.85
CA GLN A 87 13.14 11.54 -6.89
C GLN A 87 14.44 10.82 -7.30
N ALA A 88 14.68 9.63 -6.73
CA ALA A 88 15.83 8.79 -7.12
C ALA A 88 15.79 8.38 -8.60
N ALA A 89 14.59 8.22 -9.17
CA ALA A 89 14.38 7.96 -10.59
C ALA A 89 14.46 9.21 -11.49
N GLY A 90 14.75 10.40 -10.92
CA GLY A 90 14.90 11.65 -11.66
C GLY A 90 13.60 12.44 -11.87
N LEU A 91 12.49 12.01 -11.26
CA LEU A 91 11.22 12.74 -11.32
C LEU A 91 11.20 13.87 -10.29
N THR A 92 10.87 15.08 -10.75
CA THR A 92 10.83 16.27 -9.90
C THR A 92 9.39 16.68 -9.59
N ARG A 93 9.18 17.52 -8.57
CA ARG A 93 7.87 18.16 -8.30
C ARG A 93 7.28 18.96 -9.47
N LYS A 94 8.07 19.26 -10.51
CA LYS A 94 7.56 19.84 -11.76
C LYS A 94 6.95 18.79 -12.68
N THR A 95 7.36 17.53 -12.53
CA THR A 95 6.95 16.39 -13.35
C THR A 95 5.68 15.72 -12.83
N TYR A 96 5.37 15.88 -11.54
CA TYR A 96 4.14 15.38 -10.91
C TYR A 96 3.47 16.48 -10.08
N ASN A 97 2.16 16.68 -10.25
CA ASN A 97 1.41 17.63 -9.44
C ASN A 97 1.27 17.09 -7.99
N PRO A 98 1.59 17.88 -6.95
CA PRO A 98 1.34 17.49 -5.55
C PRO A 98 -0.14 17.24 -5.22
N LEU A 99 -1.08 17.60 -6.12
CA LEU A 99 -2.51 17.29 -6.02
C LEU A 99 -2.93 16.00 -6.76
N GLY A 100 -1.98 15.22 -7.30
CA GLY A 100 -2.25 13.90 -7.85
C GLY A 100 -2.90 13.83 -9.23
N LYS A 101 -2.82 14.91 -10.03
CA LYS A 101 -3.26 14.91 -11.44
C LYS A 101 -2.08 15.08 -12.38
N SER A 102 -2.00 14.27 -13.44
CA SER A 102 -1.13 14.53 -14.59
C SER A 102 -1.41 15.93 -15.16
N MET A 103 -0.35 16.62 -15.61
CA MET A 103 -0.47 17.89 -16.35
C MET A 103 -0.96 17.64 -17.78
#